data_AF-A0A2E4STD3-F1
#
_entry.id   AF-A0A2E4STD3-F1
#
_cell.length_a   1.000
_cell.length_b   1.000
_cell.length_c   1.000
_cell.angle_alpha   90.00
_cell.angle_beta   90.00
_cell.angle_gamma   90.00
#
_symmetry.space_group_name_H-M   'P 1'
#
loop_
_entity.id
_entity.type
_entity.pdbx_description
1 polymer ?
#
loop_
_entity_poly.entity_id
_entity_poly.type
_entity_poly.pdbx_seq_one_letter_code
_entity_poly.pdbx_strand_id
1 'polypeptide(L)'
;MRAPVLTVLGIICLAAAFGWARSARHRHRLVGRIDPEVAPDAYTLAWSTFRKEFHAASLYGLLALASLVNAFVEGAAGAVVFSTVAIPALVSTAWARHAVREARMARQSIDIERRAQEALEQEDLAPKAWAGRLAPEELPNFTGFEVGRVYQAGTGLMAGDFFDVFQAS
;
A
#
# COMPACT_ATOMS: atom_id res chain seq x y z
N MET A 1 11.36 39.30 -20.78
CA MET A 1 11.75 37.94 -20.30
C MET A 1 10.78 37.32 -19.29
N ARG A 2 9.98 38.10 -18.54
CA ARG A 2 9.04 37.59 -17.53
C ARG A 2 7.91 36.71 -18.11
N ALA A 3 7.25 37.17 -19.17
CA ALA A 3 6.12 36.46 -19.78
C ALA A 3 6.44 35.01 -20.22
N PRO A 4 7.49 34.72 -21.02
CA PRO A 4 7.75 33.35 -21.48
C PRO A 4 8.09 32.40 -20.32
N VAL A 5 8.80 32.87 -19.29
CA VAL A 5 9.13 32.06 -18.11
C VAL A 5 7.86 31.67 -17.35
N LEU A 6 6.96 32.62 -17.12
CA LEU A 6 5.70 32.37 -16.42
C LEU A 6 4.74 31.48 -17.22
N THR A 7 4.74 31.60 -18.55
CA THR A 7 3.97 30.70 -19.42
C THR A 7 4.47 29.26 -19.33
N VAL A 8 5.79 29.04 -19.42
CA VAL A 8 6.38 27.69 -19.29
C VAL A 8 6.12 27.10 -17.91
N LEU A 9 6.31 27.88 -16.85
CA LEU A 9 5.99 27.46 -15.49
C LEU A 9 4.52 27.07 -15.35
N GLY A 10 3.61 27.89 -15.89
CA GLY A 10 2.17 27.63 -15.90
C GLY A 10 1.82 26.30 -16.56
N ILE A 11 2.42 25.99 -17.72
CA ILE A 11 2.22 24.73 -18.44
C ILE A 11 2.71 23.54 -17.62
N ILE A 12 3.89 23.63 -17.00
CA ILE A 12 4.45 22.56 -16.17
C ILE A 12 3.55 22.31 -14.95
N CYS A 13 3.13 23.37 -14.26
CA CYS A 13 2.21 23.27 -13.13
C CYS A 13 0.85 22.69 -13.56
N LEU A 14 0.34 23.04 -14.74
CA LEU A 14 -0.91 22.49 -15.27
C LEU A 14 -0.81 20.99 -15.53
N ALA A 15 0.29 20.55 -16.14
CA ALA A 15 0.56 19.13 -16.37
C ALA A 15 0.65 18.34 -15.05
N ALA A 16 1.35 18.90 -14.05
CA ALA A 16 1.41 18.32 -12.71
C ALA A 16 0.01 18.25 -12.07
N ALA A 17 -0.76 19.33 -12.12
CA ALA A 17 -2.13 19.39 -11.59
C ALA A 17 -3.03 18.31 -12.20
N PHE A 18 -2.92 18.07 -13.51
CA PHE A 18 -3.67 17.03 -14.20
C PHE A 18 -3.29 15.62 -13.73
N GLY A 19 -1.98 15.34 -13.58
CA GLY A 19 -1.48 14.06 -13.06
C GLY A 19 -2.03 13.77 -11.67
N TRP A 20 -1.92 14.73 -10.75
CA TRP A 20 -2.44 14.61 -9.39
C TRP A 20 -3.97 14.55 -9.35
N ALA A 21 -4.69 15.30 -10.21
CA ALA A 21 -6.15 15.25 -10.27
C ALA A 21 -6.65 13.87 -10.73
N ARG A 22 -6.00 13.26 -11.72
CA ARG A 22 -6.32 11.89 -12.14
C ARG A 22 -6.11 10.89 -11.00
N SER A 23 -4.97 10.98 -10.31
CA SER A 23 -4.67 10.13 -9.15
C SER A 23 -5.71 10.32 -8.03
N ALA A 24 -6.01 11.58 -7.67
CA ALA A 24 -7.00 11.92 -6.65
C ALA A 24 -8.40 11.37 -6.99
N ARG A 25 -8.83 11.44 -8.26
CA ARG A 25 -10.10 10.84 -8.70
C ARG A 25 -10.13 9.32 -8.49
N HIS A 26 -9.02 8.63 -8.80
CA HIS A 26 -8.93 7.20 -8.60
C HIS A 26 -8.99 6.84 -7.11
N ARG A 27 -8.25 7.57 -6.26
CA ARG A 27 -8.27 7.37 -4.80
C ARG A 27 -9.61 7.73 -4.16
N HIS A 28 -10.31 8.74 -4.66
CA HIS A 28 -11.67 9.08 -4.20
C HIS A 28 -12.66 7.93 -4.43
N ARG A 29 -12.57 7.28 -5.61
CA ARG A 29 -13.37 6.09 -5.90
C ARG A 29 -13.04 4.93 -4.98
N LEU A 30 -11.76 4.76 -4.60
CA LEU A 30 -11.34 3.74 -3.65
C LEU A 30 -11.90 4.01 -2.25
N VAL A 31 -11.83 5.25 -1.77
CA VAL A 31 -12.40 5.64 -0.47
C VAL A 31 -13.88 5.26 -0.38
N GLY A 32 -14.65 5.55 -1.43
CA GLY A 32 -16.08 5.22 -1.47
C GLY A 32 -16.41 3.71 -1.48
N ARG A 33 -15.41 2.84 -1.60
CA ARG A 33 -15.57 1.38 -1.53
C ARG A 33 -15.25 0.81 -0.15
N ILE A 34 -14.67 1.60 0.75
CA ILE A 34 -14.30 1.16 2.09
C ILE A 34 -15.44 1.53 3.03
N ASP A 35 -16.01 0.53 3.68
CA ASP A 35 -17.00 0.75 4.72
C ASP A 35 -16.31 1.28 5.99
N PRO A 36 -16.65 2.51 6.44
CA PRO A 36 -16.03 3.11 7.62
C PRO A 36 -16.38 2.38 8.93
N GLU A 37 -17.49 1.65 8.99
CA GLU A 37 -17.91 0.91 10.19
C GLU A 37 -17.14 -0.41 10.32
N VAL A 38 -16.86 -1.07 9.19
CA VAL A 38 -16.13 -2.36 9.16
C VAL A 38 -14.62 -2.15 9.27
N ALA A 39 -14.09 -1.11 8.61
CA ALA A 39 -12.64 -0.87 8.52
C ALA A 39 -12.28 0.62 8.72
N PRO A 40 -12.48 1.17 9.93
CA PRO A 40 -12.30 2.60 10.20
C PRO A 40 -10.85 3.08 9.95
N ASP A 41 -9.85 2.28 10.33
CA ASP A 41 -8.44 2.64 10.13
C ASP A 41 -8.05 2.64 8.64
N ALA A 42 -8.56 1.68 7.86
CA ALA A 42 -8.34 1.62 6.42
C ALA A 42 -9.01 2.81 5.71
N TYR A 43 -10.23 3.18 6.14
CA TYR A 43 -10.93 4.35 5.63
C TYR A 43 -10.15 5.64 5.92
N THR A 44 -9.71 5.85 7.17
CA THR A 44 -8.97 7.07 7.54
C THR A 44 -7.64 7.18 6.79
N LEU A 45 -6.93 6.07 6.59
CA LEU A 45 -5.71 6.04 5.80
C LEU A 45 -5.98 6.34 4.32
N ALA A 46 -6.99 5.71 3.71
CA ALA A 46 -7.38 5.97 2.32
C ALA A 46 -7.81 7.43 2.11
N TRP A 47 -8.62 7.98 3.03
CA TRP A 47 -9.05 9.38 3.02
C TRP A 47 -7.87 10.35 3.16
N SER A 48 -6.95 10.08 4.10
CA SER A 48 -5.75 10.89 4.27
C SER A 48 -4.91 10.95 2.99
N THR A 49 -4.86 9.85 2.24
CA THR A 49 -4.08 9.75 1.03
C THR A 49 -4.76 10.46 -0.14
N PHE A 50 -6.08 10.28 -0.32
CA PHE A 50 -6.87 11.07 -1.27
C PHE A 50 -6.67 12.57 -1.03
N ARG A 51 -6.77 13.00 0.23
CA ARG A 51 -6.66 14.39 0.64
C ARG A 51 -5.31 15.02 0.28
N LYS A 52 -4.20 14.27 0.42
CA LYS A 52 -2.85 14.71 0.01
C LYS A 52 -2.74 14.89 -1.51
N GLU A 53 -3.29 13.96 -2.27
CA GLU A 53 -3.28 14.00 -3.74
C GLU A 53 -4.15 15.15 -4.27
N PHE A 54 -5.32 15.36 -3.66
CA PHE A 54 -6.20 16.49 -3.97
C PHE A 54 -5.53 17.83 -3.65
N HIS A 55 -4.81 17.91 -2.53
CA HIS A 55 -4.03 19.09 -2.19
C HIS A 55 -2.90 19.37 -3.18
N ALA A 56 -2.17 18.33 -3.62
CA ALA A 56 -1.17 18.50 -4.66
C ALA A 56 -1.82 19.02 -5.97
N ALA A 57 -2.94 18.42 -6.39
CA ALA A 57 -3.68 18.85 -7.57
C ALA A 57 -4.15 20.31 -7.48
N SER A 58 -4.69 20.72 -6.32
CA SER A 58 -5.18 22.09 -6.11
C SER A 58 -4.04 23.10 -6.04
N LEU A 59 -2.95 22.78 -5.34
CA LEU A 59 -1.77 23.63 -5.26
C LEU A 59 -1.17 23.89 -6.65
N TYR A 60 -0.91 22.83 -7.41
CA TYR A 60 -0.36 22.97 -8.77
C TYR A 60 -1.35 23.65 -9.72
N GLY A 61 -2.65 23.41 -9.57
CA GLY A 61 -3.69 24.11 -10.35
C GLY A 61 -3.71 25.61 -10.08
N LEU A 62 -3.63 26.02 -8.82
CA LEU A 62 -3.56 27.44 -8.43
C LEU A 62 -2.25 28.09 -8.88
N LEU A 63 -1.11 27.39 -8.76
CA LEU A 63 0.17 27.88 -9.27
C LEU A 63 0.17 28.04 -10.79
N ALA A 64 -0.46 27.13 -11.52
CA ALA A 64 -0.63 27.24 -12.97
C ALA A 64 -1.45 28.48 -13.33
N LEU A 65 -2.60 28.65 -12.67
CA LEU A 65 -3.47 29.82 -12.86
C LEU A 65 -2.74 31.13 -12.53
N ALA A 66 -2.08 31.20 -11.38
CA ALA A 66 -1.34 32.39 -10.96
C ALA A 66 -0.20 32.72 -11.93
N SER A 67 0.53 31.72 -12.40
CA SER A 67 1.62 31.92 -13.37
C SER A 67 1.09 32.44 -14.71
N LEU A 68 0.02 31.85 -15.25
CA LEU A 68 -0.57 32.27 -16.52
C LEU A 68 -1.19 33.67 -16.43
N VAL A 69 -1.95 33.97 -15.38
CA VAL A 69 -2.53 35.32 -15.17
C VAL A 69 -1.40 36.35 -15.05
N ASN A 70 -0.37 36.08 -14.27
CA ASN A 70 0.75 37.00 -14.07
C ASN A 70 1.69 37.14 -15.30
N ALA A 71 1.53 36.28 -16.31
CA ALA A 71 2.23 36.37 -17.58
C ALA A 71 1.60 37.40 -18.54
N PHE A 72 0.28 37.60 -18.44
CA PHE A 72 -0.51 38.41 -19.39
C PHE A 72 -1.24 39.60 -18.76
N VAL A 73 -1.38 39.63 -17.43
CA VAL A 73 -2.08 40.68 -16.69
C VAL A 73 -1.09 41.45 -15.84
N GLU A 74 -1.01 42.76 -16.06
CA GLU A 74 -0.21 43.68 -15.26
C GLU A 74 -1.02 44.23 -14.07
N GLY A 75 -0.31 44.71 -13.04
CA GLY A 75 -0.92 45.31 -11.85
C GLY A 75 -1.25 44.32 -10.72
N ALA A 76 -2.14 44.73 -9.81
CA ALA A 76 -2.40 44.00 -8.56
C ALA A 76 -3.16 42.68 -8.75
N ALA A 77 -3.84 42.50 -9.88
CA ALA A 77 -4.64 41.29 -10.16
C ALA A 77 -3.80 40.00 -10.11
N GLY A 78 -2.57 40.02 -10.64
CA GLY A 78 -1.65 38.88 -10.57
C GLY A 78 -1.28 38.52 -9.12
N ALA A 79 -1.05 39.53 -8.28
CA ALA A 79 -0.74 39.33 -6.86
C ALA A 79 -1.94 38.78 -6.08
N VAL A 80 -3.16 39.24 -6.39
CA VAL A 80 -4.40 38.72 -5.79
C VAL A 80 -4.62 37.25 -6.16
N VAL A 81 -4.38 36.85 -7.42
CA VAL A 81 -4.49 35.43 -7.80
C VAL A 81 -3.41 34.60 -7.12
N PHE A 82 -2.18 35.10 -7.04
CA PHE A 82 -1.09 34.39 -6.37
C PHE A 82 -1.35 34.19 -4.87
N SER A 83 -2.00 35.13 -4.19
CA SER A 83 -2.31 35.00 -2.76
C SER A 83 -3.26 33.83 -2.44
N THR A 84 -4.05 33.36 -3.41
CA THR A 84 -4.91 32.17 -3.25
C THR A 84 -4.13 30.89 -2.98
N VAL A 85 -2.85 30.83 -3.36
CA VAL A 85 -1.93 29.72 -3.03
C VAL A 85 -1.72 29.58 -1.51
N ALA A 86 -1.99 30.64 -0.73
CA ALA A 86 -1.98 30.56 0.73
C ALA A 86 -3.04 29.59 1.28
N ILE A 87 -4.16 29.39 0.58
CA ILE A 87 -5.25 28.50 1.02
C ILE A 87 -4.76 27.04 1.14
N PRO A 88 -4.24 26.38 0.09
CA PRO A 88 -3.72 25.03 0.24
C PRO A 88 -2.56 24.98 1.24
N ALA A 89 -1.70 26.00 1.32
CA ALA A 89 -0.61 26.04 2.29
C ALA A 89 -1.11 26.01 3.75
N LEU A 90 -2.11 26.83 4.10
CA LEU A 90 -2.75 26.84 5.42
C LEU A 90 -3.45 25.52 5.73
N VAL A 91 -4.11 24.93 4.74
CA VAL A 91 -4.75 23.62 4.89
C VAL A 91 -3.72 22.52 5.16
N SER A 92 -2.57 22.56 4.47
CA SER A 92 -1.47 21.62 4.67
C SER A 92 -0.89 21.71 6.07
N THR A 93 -0.67 22.92 6.60
CA THR A 93 -0.15 23.10 7.97
C THR A 93 -1.13 22.60 9.03
N ALA A 94 -2.44 22.77 8.82
CA ALA A 94 -3.45 22.20 9.70
C ALA A 94 -3.41 20.66 9.70
N TRP A 95 -3.29 20.04 8.54
CA TRP A 95 -3.24 18.58 8.42
C TRP A 95 -1.92 17.96 8.92
N ALA A 96 -0.80 18.69 8.79
CA ALA A 96 0.51 18.25 9.27
C ALA A 96 0.49 17.88 10.78
N ARG A 97 -0.37 18.52 11.57
CA ARG A 97 -0.58 18.21 12.99
C ARG A 97 -1.00 16.77 13.24
N HIS A 98 -1.58 16.09 12.25
CA HIS A 98 -2.02 14.70 12.35
C HIS A 98 -1.08 13.70 11.67
N ALA A 99 0.01 14.16 11.04
CA ALA A 99 0.91 13.31 10.27
C ALA A 99 1.52 12.17 11.09
N VAL A 100 1.86 12.42 12.36
CA VAL A 100 2.42 11.38 13.25
C VAL A 100 1.40 10.29 13.55
N ARG A 101 0.12 10.65 13.74
CA ARG A 101 -0.95 9.67 13.96
C ARG A 101 -1.14 8.81 12.71
N GLU A 102 -1.17 9.43 11.53
CA GLU A 102 -1.27 8.73 10.25
C GLU A 102 -0.10 7.75 10.04
N ALA A 103 1.13 8.15 10.37
CA ALA A 103 2.31 7.28 10.26
C ALA A 103 2.24 6.06 11.20
N ARG A 104 1.71 6.21 12.41
CA ARG A 104 1.51 5.08 13.34
C ARG A 104 0.48 4.09 12.83
N MET A 105 -0.65 4.58 12.31
CA MET A 105 -1.70 3.72 11.73
C MET A 105 -1.16 2.93 10.53
N ALA A 106 -0.40 3.59 9.65
CA ALA A 106 0.24 2.92 8.51
C ALA A 106 1.22 1.82 8.97
N ARG A 107 2.01 2.08 10.02
CA ARG A 107 2.95 1.09 10.57
C ARG A 107 2.22 -0.12 11.17
N GLN A 108 1.10 0.10 11.85
CA GLN A 108 0.28 -0.99 12.40
C GLN A 108 -0.29 -1.87 11.29
N SER A 109 -0.79 -1.26 10.21
CA SER A 109 -1.29 -2.01 9.04
C SER A 109 -0.19 -2.87 8.40
N ILE A 110 1.02 -2.33 8.24
CA ILE A 110 2.16 -3.09 7.68
C ILE A 110 2.53 -4.28 8.59
N ASP A 111 2.51 -4.08 9.90
CA ASP A 111 2.85 -5.15 10.86
C ASP A 111 1.80 -6.26 10.89
N ILE A 112 0.52 -5.92 10.72
CA ILE A 112 -0.56 -6.89 10.58
C ILE A 112 -0.41 -7.68 9.27
N GLU A 113 -0.16 -7.00 8.16
CA GLU A 113 0.07 -7.64 6.85
C GLU A 113 1.27 -8.60 6.91
N ARG A 114 2.37 -8.19 7.56
CA ARG A 114 3.54 -9.06 7.76
C ARG A 114 3.17 -10.31 8.57
N ARG A 115 2.45 -10.15 9.68
CA ARG A 115 2.01 -11.28 10.50
C ARG A 115 1.05 -12.21 9.77
N ALA A 116 0.19 -11.66 8.91
CA ALA A 116 -0.70 -12.47 8.06
C ALA A 116 0.10 -13.28 7.04
N GLN A 117 1.11 -12.68 6.41
CA GLN A 117 2.02 -13.39 5.49
C GLN A 117 2.82 -14.48 6.21
N GLU A 118 3.38 -14.17 7.39
CA GLU A 118 4.07 -15.16 8.22
C GLU A 118 3.14 -16.33 8.62
N ALA A 119 1.87 -16.07 8.93
CA ALA A 119 0.90 -17.12 9.24
C ALA A 119 0.60 -18.02 8.03
N LEU A 120 0.44 -17.42 6.84
CA LEU A 120 0.26 -18.18 5.59
C LEU A 120 1.49 -19.04 5.27
N GLU A 121 2.70 -18.52 5.48
CA GLU A 121 3.94 -19.31 5.31
C GLU A 121 4.02 -20.46 6.31
N GLN A 122 3.57 -20.27 7.55
CA GLN A 122 3.50 -21.33 8.54
C GLN A 122 2.47 -22.41 8.18
N GLU A 123 1.32 -22.05 7.60
CA GLU A 123 0.34 -23.01 7.08
C GLU A 123 0.93 -23.91 6.00
N ASP A 124 1.89 -23.43 5.21
CA ASP A 124 2.56 -24.22 4.18
C ASP A 124 3.71 -25.10 4.72
N LEU A 125 4.46 -24.59 5.71
CA LEU A 125 5.66 -25.25 6.24
C LEU A 125 5.34 -26.28 7.34
N ALA A 126 4.35 -26.00 8.20
CA ALA A 126 4.00 -26.89 9.30
C ALA A 126 3.55 -28.28 8.82
N PRO A 127 2.64 -28.44 7.84
CA PRO A 127 2.23 -29.76 7.38
C PRO A 127 3.38 -30.61 6.83
N LYS A 128 4.34 -29.98 6.12
CA LYS A 128 5.53 -30.67 5.60
C LYS A 128 6.44 -31.15 6.72
N ALA A 129 6.65 -30.34 7.75
CA ALA A 129 7.46 -30.71 8.91
C ALA A 129 6.81 -31.85 9.72
N TRP A 130 5.49 -31.82 9.87
CA TRP A 130 4.73 -32.91 10.50
C TRP A 130 4.76 -34.19 9.67
N ALA A 131 4.63 -34.10 8.33
CA ALA A 131 4.78 -35.25 7.44
C ALA A 131 6.16 -35.91 7.57
N GLY A 132 7.24 -35.12 7.60
CA GLY A 132 8.59 -35.66 7.75
C GLY A 132 8.83 -36.37 9.09
N ARG A 133 8.12 -35.98 10.16
CA ARG A 133 8.17 -36.68 11.45
C ARG A 133 7.35 -37.97 11.45
N LEU A 134 6.19 -37.97 10.80
CA LEU A 134 5.27 -39.11 10.75
C LEU A 134 5.70 -40.17 9.72
N ALA A 135 6.47 -39.81 8.71
CA ALA A 135 7.05 -40.72 7.74
C ALA A 135 8.55 -40.38 7.53
N PRO A 136 9.43 -40.83 8.44
CA PRO A 136 10.86 -40.54 8.39
C PRO A 136 11.51 -41.02 7.09
N GLU A 137 12.58 -40.35 6.66
CA GLU A 137 13.35 -40.78 5.47
C GLU A 137 14.22 -42.01 5.75
N GLU A 138 14.74 -42.10 6.97
CA GLU A 138 15.54 -43.21 7.43
C GLU A 138 14.67 -44.14 8.27
N LEU A 139 14.51 -45.38 7.81
CA LEU A 139 13.80 -46.44 8.53
C LEU A 139 14.81 -47.35 9.25
N PRO A 140 14.45 -47.91 10.41
CA PRO A 140 15.32 -48.84 11.11
C PRO A 140 15.63 -50.06 10.24
N ASN A 141 16.90 -50.48 10.21
CA ASN A 141 17.32 -51.68 9.50
C ASN A 141 16.84 -52.94 10.24
N PHE A 142 16.04 -53.77 9.57
CA PHE A 142 15.58 -55.05 10.08
C PHE A 142 16.36 -56.20 9.44
N THR A 143 16.94 -57.07 10.27
CA THR A 143 17.70 -58.24 9.78
C THR A 143 16.80 -59.15 8.95
N GLY A 144 17.12 -59.32 7.66
CA GLY A 144 16.37 -60.17 6.72
C GLY A 144 15.29 -59.46 5.90
N PHE A 145 15.09 -58.14 6.07
CA PHE A 145 14.13 -57.35 5.29
C PHE A 145 14.79 -56.09 4.72
N GLU A 146 14.52 -55.80 3.45
CA GLU A 146 14.86 -54.52 2.82
C GLU A 146 13.62 -53.62 2.85
N VAL A 147 13.68 -52.54 3.63
CA VAL A 147 12.55 -51.63 3.83
C VAL A 147 12.81 -50.32 3.09
N GLY A 148 12.09 -50.11 1.97
CA GLY A 148 12.11 -48.86 1.21
C GLY A 148 10.83 -48.05 1.44
N ARG A 149 10.89 -46.72 1.20
CA ARG A 149 9.72 -45.85 1.28
C ARG A 149 9.47 -45.12 -0.05
N VAL A 150 8.20 -44.87 -0.37
CA VAL A 150 7.78 -43.97 -1.43
C VAL A 150 6.74 -43.02 -0.85
N TYR A 151 7.06 -41.73 -0.81
CA TYR A 151 6.11 -40.69 -0.41
C TYR A 151 5.51 -40.06 -1.65
N GLN A 152 4.19 -40.17 -1.82
CA GLN A 152 3.45 -39.52 -2.89
C GLN A 152 2.30 -38.72 -2.30
N ALA A 153 2.49 -37.41 -2.17
CA ALA A 153 1.41 -36.52 -1.77
C ALA A 153 0.36 -36.43 -2.90
N GLY A 154 -0.92 -36.56 -2.54
CA GLY A 154 -2.05 -36.34 -3.44
C GLY A 154 -2.30 -34.85 -3.73
N THR A 155 -3.55 -34.39 -3.72
CA THR A 155 -3.93 -33.00 -4.03
C THR A 155 -3.65 -31.98 -2.90
N GLY A 156 -2.70 -32.24 -2.00
CA GLY A 156 -2.40 -31.40 -0.84
C GLY A 156 -0.93 -31.47 -0.39
N LEU A 157 -0.53 -30.59 0.54
CA LEU A 157 0.85 -30.50 1.07
C LEU A 157 1.23 -31.68 1.99
N MET A 158 0.25 -32.43 2.47
CA MET A 158 0.41 -33.58 3.36
C MET A 158 -0.42 -34.76 2.83
N ALA A 159 0.17 -35.95 2.67
CA ALA A 159 -0.59 -37.17 2.44
C ALA A 159 -1.27 -37.61 3.74
N GLY A 160 -2.51 -38.10 3.69
CA GLY A 160 -3.21 -38.67 4.85
C GLY A 160 -2.80 -40.11 5.18
N ASP A 161 -1.96 -40.71 4.34
CA ASP A 161 -1.49 -42.09 4.46
C ASP A 161 -0.18 -42.10 5.26
N PHE A 162 -0.23 -42.70 6.46
CA PHE A 162 0.91 -42.80 7.38
C PHE A 162 1.21 -44.26 7.70
N PHE A 163 2.48 -44.54 8.01
CA PHE A 163 2.92 -45.84 8.47
C PHE A 163 3.88 -45.66 9.65
N ASP A 164 3.72 -46.47 10.69
CA ASP A 164 4.63 -46.55 11.82
C ASP A 164 5.27 -47.94 11.82
N VAL A 165 6.59 -48.00 11.81
CA VAL A 165 7.36 -49.25 11.77
C VAL A 165 8.18 -49.34 13.03
N PHE A 166 7.80 -50.26 13.90
CA PHE A 166 8.50 -50.53 15.16
C PHE A 166 8.84 -52.01 15.27
N GLN A 167 9.93 -52.32 15.98
CA GLN A 167 10.29 -53.68 16.31
C GLN A 167 9.42 -54.16 17.48
N ALA A 168 8.51 -55.09 17.24
CA ALA A 168 7.79 -55.77 18.30
C ALA A 168 8.71 -56.83 18.94
N SER A 169 8.89 -56.73 20.25
CA SER A 169 9.65 -57.68 21.09
C SER A 169 8.92 -59.00 21.27
#